data_AF-A0A375BV52-F1
#
_entry.id   AF-A0A375BV52-F1
#
_cell.length_a   1.000
_cell.length_b   1.000
_cell.length_c   1.000
_cell.angle_alpha   90.00
_cell.angle_beta   90.00
_cell.angle_gamma   90.00
#
_symmetry.space_group_name_H-M   'P 1'
#
loop_
_entity.id
_entity.type
_entity.pdbx_description
1 polymer ?
#
loop_
_entity_poly.entity_id
_entity_poly.type
_entity_poly.pdbx_seq_one_letter_code
_entity_poly.pdbx_strand_id
1 'polypeptide(L)'
;MSIYFYDTNRRLWGNLNQPNHQATVHGLALVASVWLASRGHLRFPMWLAAAALLESGIVLSGSRTGVLHVGLAACYALIAAWLARGERRGTDPMQRPVGLVVSAVAMVAMLLILQPTIKAAGQAFDWRLFDTVAQLGADDQISARGALWAHAIAMFRAHPWFGVGWGEFGWAQFQQLDQVGVKVEMSLHAHNAILDLLAKTGIVGALGVGVILLAWLWRVVRVRLWHGDGEERRQTVLVLTWLAMLCAHSMLEYPLHYLYFFLPFCFMLGWLEPSGFGRWRVSLPVARGLALALVAVAAVVLGTMWQDYRRAEAREYASSEGREALPMPRFWFRQHAQADAAGQAVITPQNAASLLPAHVAAVHLLPTPSMIARTAWLLALTGDAAQGRQWMERLRWYYLGDEAAQYATIAQACRGVKADQRPQAFCGWVADRSRRLAELGRD
;
A
#
# COMPACT_ATOMS: atom_id res chain seq x y z
N MET A 1 -27.77 0.02 3.16
CA MET A 1 -26.66 -0.93 3.17
C MET A 1 -25.43 -0.16 2.73
N SER A 2 -24.41 -0.04 3.57
CA SER A 2 -23.23 0.76 3.21
C SER A 2 -22.51 0.07 2.05
N ILE A 3 -22.32 0.80 0.94
CA ILE A 3 -21.54 0.38 -0.26
C ILE A 3 -20.11 -0.07 0.06
N TYR A 4 -19.64 0.10 1.30
CA TYR A 4 -18.33 -0.33 1.78
C TYR A 4 -18.28 -1.79 2.23
N PHE A 5 -19.43 -2.46 2.42
CA PHE A 5 -19.46 -3.87 2.79
C PHE A 5 -19.95 -4.70 1.61
N TYR A 6 -19.01 -5.34 0.91
CA TYR A 6 -19.33 -6.29 -0.15
C TYR A 6 -20.32 -7.35 0.34
N ASP A 7 -21.33 -7.65 -0.47
CA ASP A 7 -22.37 -8.64 -0.12
C ASP A 7 -21.88 -10.08 -0.15
N THR A 8 -20.69 -10.31 -0.73
CA THR A 8 -19.99 -11.58 -0.81
C THR A 8 -18.48 -11.35 -0.64
N ASN A 9 -17.71 -12.41 -0.33
CA ASN A 9 -16.25 -12.38 -0.23
C ASN A 9 -15.69 -11.40 0.83
N ARG A 10 -16.35 -11.33 1.99
CA ARG A 10 -16.06 -10.36 3.05
C ARG A 10 -14.74 -10.63 3.74
N ARG A 11 -13.84 -9.65 3.76
CA ARG A 11 -12.63 -9.60 4.59
C ARG A 11 -12.85 -8.62 5.73
N LEU A 12 -12.51 -9.00 6.96
CA LEU A 12 -12.64 -8.13 8.12
C LEU A 12 -11.33 -7.40 8.40
N TRP A 13 -11.39 -6.07 8.46
CA TRP A 13 -10.20 -5.21 8.49
C TRP A 13 -10.25 -4.12 9.57
N GLY A 14 -11.21 -4.22 10.50
CA GLY A 14 -11.28 -3.35 11.67
C GLY A 14 -11.36 -1.86 11.34
N ASN A 15 -10.58 -1.05 12.04
CA ASN A 15 -10.52 0.41 11.85
C ASN A 15 -9.48 0.85 10.81
N LEU A 16 -8.70 -0.08 10.23
CA LEU A 16 -7.59 0.25 9.31
C LEU A 16 -8.00 0.27 7.83
N ASN A 17 -9.24 -0.08 7.51
CA ASN A 17 -9.76 -0.12 6.14
C ASN A 17 -8.90 -0.94 5.14
N GLN A 18 -8.08 -1.86 5.66
CA GLN A 18 -7.17 -2.67 4.87
C GLN A 18 -6.84 -3.98 5.64
N PRO A 19 -7.20 -5.16 5.12
CA PRO A 19 -7.09 -6.43 5.86
C PRO A 19 -5.65 -6.90 6.13
N ASN A 20 -4.71 -6.66 5.22
CA ASN A 20 -3.29 -6.98 5.40
C ASN A 20 -2.64 -6.06 6.45
N HIS A 21 -3.10 -4.82 6.58
CA HIS A 21 -2.64 -3.89 7.62
C HIS A 21 -3.13 -4.35 8.99
N GLN A 22 -4.41 -4.72 9.09
CA GLN A 22 -4.97 -5.30 10.30
C GLN A 22 -4.20 -6.57 10.71
N ALA A 23 -3.93 -7.48 9.76
CA ALA A 23 -3.14 -8.68 10.03
C ALA A 23 -1.72 -8.35 10.52
N THR A 24 -1.10 -7.28 9.99
CA THR A 24 0.21 -6.82 10.42
C THR A 24 0.22 -6.29 11.85
N VAL A 25 -0.76 -5.48 12.22
CA VAL A 25 -0.88 -5.00 13.61
C VAL A 25 -1.06 -6.16 14.58
N HIS A 26 -1.92 -7.15 14.25
CA HIS A 26 -2.07 -8.35 15.08
C HIS A 26 -0.78 -9.18 15.16
N GLY A 27 -0.05 -9.31 14.05
CA GLY A 27 1.25 -10.00 14.02
C GLY A 27 2.30 -9.34 14.92
N LEU A 28 2.42 -8.01 14.86
CA LEU A 28 3.28 -7.25 15.77
C LEU A 28 2.86 -7.44 17.24
N ALA A 29 1.55 -7.46 17.50
CA ALA A 29 0.99 -7.70 18.83
C ALA A 29 1.21 -9.14 19.35
N LEU A 30 1.25 -10.15 18.49
CA LEU A 30 1.59 -11.53 18.87
C LEU A 30 3.03 -11.62 19.39
N VAL A 31 3.98 -10.97 18.72
CA VAL A 31 5.36 -10.88 19.20
C VAL A 31 5.42 -10.13 20.55
N ALA A 32 4.66 -9.04 20.67
CA ALA A 32 4.56 -8.27 21.92
C ALA A 32 3.97 -9.10 23.07
N SER A 33 2.98 -9.95 22.81
CA SER A 33 2.36 -10.79 23.83
C SER A 33 3.34 -11.84 24.37
N VAL A 34 4.12 -12.47 23.48
CA VAL A 34 5.21 -13.40 23.87
C VAL A 34 6.27 -12.66 24.69
N TRP A 35 6.66 -11.45 24.28
CA TRP A 35 7.61 -10.61 25.04
C TRP A 35 7.10 -10.31 26.45
N LEU A 36 5.87 -9.79 26.59
CA LEU A 36 5.26 -9.47 27.87
C LEU A 36 5.14 -10.71 28.77
N ALA A 37 4.76 -11.85 28.19
CA ALA A 37 4.66 -13.11 28.90
C ALA A 37 6.03 -13.61 29.40
N SER A 38 7.07 -13.49 28.58
CA SER A 38 8.44 -13.88 28.97
C SER A 38 8.99 -13.08 30.16
N ARG A 39 8.45 -11.88 30.41
CA ARG A 39 8.78 -11.01 31.55
C ARG A 39 7.83 -11.16 32.74
N GLY A 40 6.81 -12.01 32.66
CA GLY A 40 5.81 -12.19 33.71
C GLY A 40 4.72 -11.12 33.78
N HIS A 41 4.62 -10.23 32.79
CA HIS A 41 3.50 -9.28 32.69
C HIS A 41 2.22 -9.93 32.16
N LEU A 42 2.34 -11.10 31.53
CA LEU A 42 1.21 -11.85 30.98
C LEU A 42 1.36 -13.34 31.34
N ARG A 43 0.47 -13.84 32.19
CA ARG A 43 0.48 -15.27 32.58
C ARG A 43 0.06 -16.16 31.42
N PHE A 44 0.43 -17.43 31.43
CA PHE A 44 0.11 -18.37 30.35
C PHE A 44 -1.37 -18.36 29.89
N PRO A 45 -2.40 -18.42 30.76
CA PRO A 45 -3.80 -18.40 30.32
C PRO A 45 -4.19 -17.06 29.66
N MET A 46 -3.66 -15.95 30.17
CA MET A 46 -3.90 -14.61 29.61
C MET A 46 -3.23 -14.47 28.25
N TRP A 47 -2.01 -15.01 28.10
CA TRP A 47 -1.31 -15.08 26.83
C TRP A 47 -2.07 -15.92 25.82
N LEU A 48 -2.56 -17.10 26.21
CA LEU A 48 -3.33 -17.98 25.33
C LEU A 48 -4.61 -17.29 24.84
N ALA A 49 -5.35 -16.63 25.73
CA ALA A 49 -6.53 -15.86 25.37
C ALA A 49 -6.20 -14.70 24.41
N ALA A 50 -5.11 -13.96 24.68
CA ALA A 50 -4.66 -12.88 23.81
C ALA A 50 -4.26 -13.40 22.43
N ALA A 51 -3.48 -14.48 22.36
CA ALA A 51 -3.05 -15.10 21.11
C ALA A 51 -4.27 -15.59 20.30
N ALA A 52 -5.25 -16.24 20.95
CA ALA A 52 -6.48 -16.69 20.30
C ALA A 52 -7.28 -15.54 19.69
N LEU A 53 -7.40 -14.42 20.40
CA LEU A 53 -8.08 -13.23 19.89
C LEU A 53 -7.33 -12.60 18.70
N LEU A 54 -6.01 -12.44 18.83
CA LEU A 54 -5.17 -11.84 17.79
C LEU A 54 -5.16 -12.70 16.51
N GLU A 55 -5.02 -14.02 16.63
CA GLU A 55 -5.04 -14.94 15.49
C GLU A 55 -6.42 -15.07 14.86
N SER A 56 -7.50 -15.00 15.66
CA SER A 56 -8.86 -14.91 15.10
C SER A 56 -9.01 -13.70 14.19
N GLY A 57 -8.47 -12.53 14.60
CA GLY A 57 -8.42 -11.33 13.77
C GLY A 57 -7.58 -11.51 12.50
N ILE A 58 -6.45 -12.21 12.58
CA ILE A 58 -5.63 -12.56 11.41
C ILE A 58 -6.42 -13.44 10.43
N VAL A 59 -7.08 -14.50 10.91
CA VAL A 59 -7.85 -15.41 10.05
C VAL A 59 -9.03 -14.70 9.40
N LEU A 60 -9.78 -13.91 10.17
CA LEU A 60 -10.92 -13.12 9.68
C LEU A 60 -10.53 -12.06 8.64
N SER A 61 -9.27 -11.61 8.63
CA SER A 61 -8.75 -10.71 7.59
C SER A 61 -8.53 -11.40 6.23
N GLY A 62 -8.48 -12.73 6.19
CA GLY A 62 -8.16 -13.49 4.97
C GLY A 62 -6.80 -13.13 4.37
N SER A 63 -5.84 -12.69 5.20
CA SER A 63 -4.56 -12.17 4.73
C SER A 63 -3.44 -13.22 4.76
N ARG A 64 -2.77 -13.40 3.61
CA ARG A 64 -1.58 -14.27 3.49
C ARG A 64 -0.39 -13.71 4.28
N THR A 65 -0.25 -12.38 4.38
CA THR A 65 0.79 -11.75 5.20
C THR A 65 0.58 -12.03 6.69
N GLY A 66 -0.68 -12.21 7.11
CA GLY A 66 -1.03 -12.62 8.46
C GLY A 66 -0.47 -13.99 8.85
N VAL A 67 -0.57 -14.99 7.97
CA VAL A 67 0.01 -16.33 8.19
C VAL A 67 1.53 -16.24 8.35
N LEU A 68 2.19 -15.45 7.49
CA LEU A 68 3.62 -15.19 7.59
C LEU A 68 4.00 -14.57 8.94
N HIS A 69 3.19 -13.63 9.45
CA HIS A 69 3.45 -13.01 10.74
C HIS A 69 3.28 -13.96 11.93
N VAL A 70 2.33 -14.91 11.88
CA VAL A 70 2.24 -15.97 12.89
C VAL A 70 3.52 -16.81 12.88
N GLY A 71 4.02 -17.18 11.69
CA GLY A 71 5.29 -17.89 11.55
C GLY A 71 6.48 -17.10 12.12
N LEU A 72 6.58 -15.81 11.82
CA LEU A 72 7.62 -14.93 12.37
C LEU A 72 7.50 -14.76 13.90
N ALA A 73 6.28 -14.71 14.44
CA ALA A 73 6.05 -14.67 15.89
C ALA A 73 6.46 -15.98 16.57
N ALA A 74 6.20 -17.14 15.94
CA ALA A 74 6.67 -18.44 16.41
C ALA A 74 8.20 -18.53 16.37
N CYS A 75 8.84 -18.08 15.28
CA CYS A 75 10.31 -17.99 15.19
C CYS A 75 10.88 -17.11 16.31
N TYR A 76 10.26 -15.96 16.59
CA TYR A 76 10.65 -15.11 17.71
C TYR A 76 10.54 -15.83 19.06
N ALA A 77 9.44 -16.54 19.32
CA ALA A 77 9.28 -17.31 20.55
C ALA A 77 10.38 -18.37 20.73
N LEU A 78 10.79 -19.04 19.64
CA LEU A 78 11.91 -19.99 19.65
C LEU A 78 13.26 -19.29 19.93
N ILE A 79 13.52 -18.13 19.32
CA ILE A 79 14.74 -17.36 19.59
C ILE A 79 14.74 -16.85 21.04
N ALA A 80 13.60 -16.39 21.54
CA ALA A 80 13.44 -15.98 22.93
C ALA A 80 13.67 -17.15 23.91
N ALA A 81 13.19 -18.35 23.56
CA ALA A 81 13.47 -19.57 24.33
C ALA A 81 14.97 -19.89 24.37
N TRP A 82 15.65 -19.78 23.22
CA TRP A 82 17.10 -19.99 23.10
C TRP A 82 17.90 -18.99 23.94
N LEU A 83 17.52 -17.71 23.93
CA LEU A 83 18.12 -16.64 24.73
C LEU A 83 17.86 -16.80 26.24
N ALA A 84 16.76 -17.45 26.62
CA ALA A 84 16.38 -17.69 28.01
C ALA A 84 17.08 -18.90 28.65
N ARG A 85 17.90 -19.66 27.90
CA ARG A 85 18.59 -20.85 28.40
C ARG A 85 19.59 -20.48 29.50
N GLY A 86 19.51 -21.17 30.64
CA GLY A 86 20.42 -20.95 31.77
C GLY A 86 20.03 -19.84 32.74
N GLU A 87 18.96 -19.07 32.46
CA GLU A 87 18.43 -18.10 33.40
C GLU A 87 17.44 -18.77 34.38
N ARG A 88 17.65 -18.59 35.68
CA ARG A 88 16.65 -18.94 36.70
C ARG A 88 15.51 -17.91 36.64
N ARG A 89 14.47 -18.24 35.89
CA ARG A 89 13.24 -17.45 35.80
C ARG A 89 12.14 -18.07 36.67
N GLY A 90 11.08 -17.31 36.94
CA GLY A 90 10.07 -17.63 37.96
C GLY A 90 9.25 -18.90 37.71
N THR A 91 8.13 -19.00 38.40
CA THR A 91 7.29 -20.22 38.40
C THR A 91 6.36 -20.32 37.19
N ASP A 92 6.09 -19.23 36.47
CA ASP A 92 5.22 -19.24 35.29
C ASP A 92 5.89 -19.96 34.10
N PRO A 93 5.20 -20.88 33.40
CA PRO A 93 5.73 -21.56 32.23
C PRO A 93 6.30 -20.63 31.15
N MET A 94 5.67 -19.47 30.90
CA MET A 94 6.06 -18.51 29.86
C MET A 94 7.40 -17.84 30.15
N GLN A 95 7.85 -17.86 31.40
CA GLN A 95 9.15 -17.36 31.76
C GLN A 95 10.26 -18.40 31.51
N ARG A 96 9.92 -19.66 31.19
CA ARG A 96 10.90 -20.74 30.96
C ARG A 96 11.07 -21.01 29.46
N PRO A 97 12.26 -21.46 29.02
CA PRO A 97 12.48 -21.84 27.62
C PRO A 97 11.44 -22.81 27.07
N VAL A 98 11.04 -23.80 27.88
CA VAL A 98 10.04 -24.81 27.49
C VAL A 98 8.68 -24.17 27.20
N GLY A 99 8.21 -23.23 28.04
CA GLY A 99 6.93 -22.56 27.79
C GLY A 99 6.95 -21.67 26.55
N LEU A 100 8.10 -21.07 26.23
CA LEU A 100 8.27 -20.30 24.99
C LEU A 100 8.34 -21.20 23.73
N VAL A 101 8.86 -22.42 23.83
CA VAL A 101 8.75 -23.40 22.74
C VAL A 101 7.30 -23.87 22.58
N VAL A 102 6.61 -24.13 23.70
CA VAL A 102 5.18 -24.48 23.69
C VAL A 102 4.35 -23.35 23.10
N SER A 103 4.66 -22.08 23.40
CA SER A 103 3.94 -20.94 22.83
C SER A 103 4.11 -20.84 21.32
N ALA A 104 5.32 -21.11 20.79
CA ALA A 104 5.57 -21.20 19.36
C ALA A 104 4.70 -22.27 18.68
N VAL A 105 4.66 -23.48 19.25
CA VAL A 105 3.85 -24.58 18.73
C VAL A 105 2.35 -24.26 18.85
N ALA A 106 1.93 -23.69 19.97
CA ALA A 106 0.53 -23.34 20.23
C ALA A 106 0.00 -22.30 19.23
N MET A 107 0.78 -21.26 18.89
CA MET A 107 0.38 -20.28 17.86
C MET A 107 0.19 -20.94 16.50
N VAL A 108 1.14 -21.78 16.06
CA VAL A 108 1.00 -22.48 14.77
C VAL A 108 -0.19 -23.44 14.78
N ALA A 109 -0.36 -24.23 15.83
CA ALA A 109 -1.48 -25.15 15.97
C ALA A 109 -2.83 -24.40 16.00
N MET A 110 -2.89 -23.27 16.69
CA MET A 110 -4.08 -22.44 16.78
C MET A 110 -4.46 -21.85 15.43
N LEU A 111 -3.51 -21.34 14.64
CA LEU A 111 -3.77 -20.88 13.28
C LEU A 111 -4.37 -22.00 12.42
N LEU A 112 -3.80 -23.21 12.49
CA LEU A 112 -4.26 -24.38 11.74
C LEU A 112 -5.67 -24.85 12.16
N ILE A 113 -6.06 -24.63 13.43
CA ILE A 113 -7.41 -24.93 13.93
C ILE A 113 -8.38 -23.81 13.58
N LEU A 114 -8.02 -22.55 13.81
CA LEU A 114 -8.89 -21.40 13.62
C LEU A 114 -9.29 -21.20 12.16
N GLN A 115 -8.39 -21.45 11.20
CA GLN A 115 -8.71 -21.31 9.76
C GLN A 115 -9.93 -22.15 9.34
N PRO A 116 -9.93 -23.49 9.48
CA PRO A 116 -11.10 -24.30 9.14
C PRO A 116 -12.30 -24.04 10.06
N THR A 117 -12.10 -23.77 11.35
CA THR A 117 -13.21 -23.50 12.29
C THR A 117 -13.96 -22.22 11.94
N ILE A 118 -13.25 -21.12 11.67
CA ILE A 118 -13.85 -19.84 11.27
C ILE A 118 -14.50 -19.96 9.89
N LYS A 119 -13.90 -20.72 8.97
CA LYS A 119 -14.51 -21.02 7.67
C LYS A 119 -15.84 -21.77 7.83
N ALA A 120 -15.86 -22.84 8.61
CA ALA A 120 -17.07 -23.62 8.86
C ALA A 120 -18.16 -22.80 9.58
N ALA A 121 -17.78 -21.98 10.56
CA ALA A 121 -18.69 -21.04 11.21
C ALA A 121 -19.26 -20.03 10.19
N GLY A 122 -18.40 -19.45 9.35
CA GLY A 122 -18.82 -18.51 8.31
C GLY A 122 -19.80 -19.10 7.30
N GLN A 123 -19.68 -20.40 7.01
CA GLN A 123 -20.65 -21.15 6.20
C GLN A 123 -21.96 -21.41 6.97
N ALA A 124 -21.88 -21.84 8.23
CA ALA A 124 -23.05 -22.14 9.05
C ALA A 124 -23.91 -20.90 9.36
N PHE A 125 -23.28 -19.73 9.51
CA PHE A 125 -23.94 -18.46 9.85
C PHE A 125 -24.10 -17.49 8.67
N ASP A 126 -23.85 -17.93 7.43
CA ASP A 126 -23.87 -17.11 6.20
C ASP A 126 -23.11 -15.77 6.31
N TRP A 127 -21.91 -15.81 6.88
CA TRP A 127 -21.06 -14.62 6.97
C TRP A 127 -20.45 -14.22 5.63
N ARG A 128 -20.51 -15.11 4.63
CA ARG A 128 -19.99 -14.91 3.26
C ARG A 128 -18.54 -14.43 3.27
N LEU A 129 -17.75 -15.03 4.16
CA LEU A 129 -16.35 -14.69 4.34
C LEU A 129 -15.51 -15.01 3.11
N PHE A 130 -14.43 -14.28 2.97
CA PHE A 130 -13.42 -14.49 1.95
C PHE A 130 -12.71 -15.83 2.12
N ASP A 131 -12.70 -16.65 1.06
CA ASP A 131 -12.02 -17.95 1.07
C ASP A 131 -10.59 -17.81 0.55
N THR A 132 -9.66 -17.65 1.49
CA THR A 132 -8.23 -17.50 1.20
C THR A 132 -7.66 -18.72 0.47
N VAL A 133 -8.18 -19.93 0.74
CA VAL A 133 -7.69 -21.18 0.16
C VAL A 133 -8.22 -21.35 -1.26
N ALA A 134 -9.50 -21.04 -1.50
CA ALA A 134 -10.06 -21.07 -2.85
C ALA A 134 -9.34 -20.10 -3.80
N GLN A 135 -8.93 -18.93 -3.31
CA GLN A 135 -8.14 -17.97 -4.10
C GLN A 135 -6.65 -18.31 -4.24
N LEU A 136 -6.10 -19.26 -3.48
CA LEU A 136 -4.76 -19.79 -3.76
C LEU A 136 -4.73 -20.61 -5.05
N GLY A 137 -5.87 -21.23 -5.40
CA GLY A 137 -6.06 -21.96 -6.65
C GLY A 137 -6.64 -21.13 -7.80
N ALA A 138 -7.03 -19.87 -7.55
CA ALA A 138 -7.45 -18.94 -8.59
C ALA A 138 -6.24 -18.11 -9.05
N ASP A 139 -5.85 -18.26 -10.32
CA ASP A 139 -4.67 -17.65 -10.93
C ASP A 139 -4.65 -16.09 -10.91
N ASP A 140 -5.75 -15.43 -10.54
CA ASP A 140 -5.95 -13.98 -10.67
C ASP A 140 -5.06 -13.10 -9.77
N GLN A 141 -4.78 -13.48 -8.51
CA GLN A 141 -4.01 -12.60 -7.61
C GLN A 141 -2.50 -12.67 -7.82
N ILE A 142 -1.99 -13.86 -8.17
CA ILE A 142 -0.57 -14.05 -8.47
C ILE A 142 -0.27 -13.47 -9.86
N SER A 143 -1.18 -13.60 -10.81
CA SER A 143 -1.07 -12.95 -12.12
C SER A 143 -1.12 -11.42 -12.03
N ALA A 144 -2.00 -10.84 -11.20
CA ALA A 144 -2.09 -9.38 -11.02
C ALA A 144 -0.79 -8.76 -10.48
N ARG A 145 -0.17 -9.34 -9.44
CA ARG A 145 1.13 -8.87 -8.93
C ARG A 145 2.26 -9.14 -9.93
N GLY A 146 2.24 -10.29 -10.61
CA GLY A 146 3.21 -10.62 -11.65
C GLY A 146 3.22 -9.57 -12.78
N ALA A 147 2.05 -9.09 -13.19
CA ALA A 147 1.93 -8.01 -14.17
C ALA A 147 2.57 -6.70 -13.66
N LEU A 148 2.32 -6.31 -12.42
CA LEU A 148 2.96 -5.14 -11.80
C LEU A 148 4.49 -5.28 -11.75
N TRP A 149 4.99 -6.47 -11.45
CA TRP A 149 6.42 -6.74 -11.43
C TRP A 149 7.05 -6.67 -12.83
N ALA A 150 6.36 -7.18 -13.86
CA ALA A 150 6.79 -7.05 -15.24
C ALA A 150 6.95 -5.57 -15.64
N HIS A 151 6.00 -4.73 -15.26
CA HIS A 151 6.09 -3.29 -15.45
C HIS A 151 7.23 -2.63 -14.66
N ALA A 152 7.42 -2.97 -13.39
CA ALA A 152 8.52 -2.43 -12.58
C ALA A 152 9.90 -2.82 -13.15
N ILE A 153 10.04 -4.06 -13.63
CA ILE A 153 11.25 -4.54 -14.30
C ILE A 153 11.48 -3.80 -15.62
N ALA A 154 10.43 -3.57 -16.41
CA ALA A 154 10.51 -2.79 -17.65
C ALA A 154 10.97 -1.34 -17.38
N MET A 155 10.43 -0.68 -16.35
CA MET A 155 10.87 0.65 -15.90
C MET A 155 12.35 0.65 -15.52
N PHE A 156 12.79 -0.33 -14.73
CA PHE A 156 14.19 -0.44 -14.33
C PHE A 156 15.12 -0.68 -15.54
N ARG A 157 14.71 -1.52 -16.50
CA ARG A 157 15.49 -1.76 -17.73
C ARG A 157 15.60 -0.51 -18.60
N ALA A 158 14.54 0.28 -18.71
CA ALA A 158 14.53 1.52 -19.47
C ALA A 158 15.35 2.63 -18.78
N HIS A 159 15.34 2.66 -17.43
CA HIS A 159 16.00 3.69 -16.62
C HIS A 159 16.88 3.10 -15.51
N PRO A 160 17.98 2.38 -15.85
CA PRO A 160 18.71 1.55 -14.88
C PRO A 160 19.46 2.33 -13.81
N TRP A 161 19.89 3.56 -14.09
CA TRP A 161 20.74 4.32 -13.18
C TRP A 161 19.95 5.05 -12.10
N PHE A 162 18.94 5.83 -12.51
CA PHE A 162 18.19 6.73 -11.64
C PHE A 162 16.70 6.43 -11.58
N GLY A 163 16.22 5.41 -12.28
CA GLY A 163 14.81 5.04 -12.32
C GLY A 163 13.93 6.07 -13.03
N VAL A 164 12.63 5.85 -12.96
CA VAL A 164 11.61 6.75 -13.55
C VAL A 164 11.34 7.98 -12.70
N GLY A 165 11.80 8.01 -11.44
CA GLY A 165 11.53 9.08 -10.48
C GLY A 165 10.46 8.72 -9.45
N TRP A 166 10.52 9.39 -8.30
CA TRP A 166 9.52 9.22 -7.24
C TRP A 166 8.21 9.88 -7.63
N GLY A 167 7.08 9.18 -7.49
CA GLY A 167 5.76 9.65 -7.92
C GLY A 167 5.43 9.33 -9.38
N GLU A 168 6.40 8.92 -10.20
CA GLU A 168 6.20 8.70 -11.64
C GLU A 168 5.78 7.26 -12.00
N PHE A 169 5.65 6.35 -11.03
CA PHE A 169 5.39 4.94 -11.31
C PHE A 169 4.10 4.72 -12.11
N GLY A 170 2.99 5.36 -11.72
CA GLY A 170 1.71 5.22 -12.43
C GLY A 170 1.79 5.76 -13.86
N TRP A 171 2.41 6.93 -14.03
CA TRP A 171 2.62 7.55 -15.34
C TRP A 171 3.52 6.70 -16.24
N ALA A 172 4.65 6.23 -15.72
CA ALA A 172 5.56 5.33 -16.43
C ALA A 172 4.88 4.01 -16.78
N GLN A 173 4.05 3.46 -15.88
CA GLN A 173 3.26 2.25 -16.12
C GLN A 173 2.33 2.47 -17.32
N PHE A 174 1.55 3.56 -17.31
CA PHE A 174 0.66 3.93 -18.40
C PHE A 174 1.39 4.06 -19.74
N GLN A 175 2.55 4.73 -19.76
CA GLN A 175 3.31 4.96 -20.98
C GLN A 175 3.81 3.68 -21.66
N GLN A 176 4.08 2.63 -20.90
CA GLN A 176 4.67 1.37 -21.39
C GLN A 176 3.65 0.21 -21.50
N LEU A 177 2.35 0.45 -21.32
CA LEU A 177 1.31 -0.59 -21.31
C LEU A 177 1.33 -1.48 -22.56
N ASP A 178 1.41 -0.86 -23.73
CA ASP A 178 1.49 -1.53 -25.02
C ASP A 178 2.80 -2.29 -25.24
N GLN A 179 3.91 -1.72 -24.77
CA GLN A 179 5.25 -2.32 -24.88
C GLN A 179 5.42 -3.56 -24.01
N VAL A 180 4.89 -3.53 -22.77
CA VAL A 180 4.97 -4.67 -21.85
C VAL A 180 3.94 -5.74 -22.23
N GLY A 181 2.76 -5.35 -22.70
CA GLY A 181 1.78 -6.27 -23.28
C GLY A 181 1.20 -7.28 -22.28
N VAL A 182 1.09 -6.91 -21.01
CA VAL A 182 0.44 -7.70 -19.97
C VAL A 182 -0.68 -6.86 -19.34
N LYS A 183 -1.86 -7.46 -19.17
CA LYS A 183 -2.97 -6.77 -18.49
C LYS A 183 -2.62 -6.54 -17.02
N VAL A 184 -2.80 -5.31 -16.55
CA VAL A 184 -2.38 -4.90 -15.20
C VAL A 184 -3.42 -3.98 -14.56
N GLU A 185 -3.48 -3.97 -13.24
CA GLU A 185 -4.22 -2.94 -12.51
C GLU A 185 -3.44 -1.62 -12.52
N MET A 186 -4.16 -0.50 -12.53
CA MET A 186 -3.56 0.81 -12.30
C MET A 186 -2.94 0.84 -10.90
N SER A 187 -1.64 1.11 -10.82
CA SER A 187 -0.97 1.22 -9.52
C SER A 187 0.11 2.28 -9.51
N LEU A 188 0.35 2.84 -8.33
CA LEU A 188 1.45 3.76 -8.05
C LEU A 188 2.67 3.04 -7.45
N HIS A 189 2.57 1.72 -7.24
CA HIS A 189 3.59 0.90 -6.59
C HIS A 189 3.69 -0.50 -7.19
N ALA A 190 4.86 -1.12 -7.10
CA ALA A 190 5.10 -2.49 -7.56
C ALA A 190 4.59 -3.59 -6.60
N HIS A 191 4.09 -3.23 -5.40
CA HIS A 191 3.76 -4.17 -4.31
C HIS A 191 4.92 -5.10 -3.93
N ASN A 192 6.16 -4.66 -4.17
CA ASN A 192 7.39 -5.29 -3.74
C ASN A 192 8.43 -4.18 -3.59
N ALA A 193 8.87 -3.90 -2.36
CA ALA A 193 9.67 -2.71 -2.09
C ALA A 193 11.02 -2.69 -2.83
N ILE A 194 11.60 -3.84 -3.18
CA ILE A 194 12.86 -3.88 -3.95
C ILE A 194 12.60 -3.48 -5.39
N LEU A 195 11.60 -4.10 -6.05
CA LEU A 195 11.23 -3.76 -7.42
C LEU A 195 10.72 -2.33 -7.53
N ASP A 196 9.97 -1.86 -6.53
CA ASP A 196 9.47 -0.49 -6.46
C ASP A 196 10.63 0.52 -6.38
N LEU A 197 11.61 0.25 -5.52
CA LEU A 197 12.78 1.11 -5.36
C LEU A 197 13.68 1.10 -6.61
N LEU A 198 13.88 -0.06 -7.23
CA LEU A 198 14.62 -0.18 -8.49
C LEU A 198 13.94 0.60 -9.62
N ALA A 199 12.61 0.46 -9.77
CA ALA A 199 11.86 1.18 -10.78
C ALA A 199 11.95 2.70 -10.57
N LYS A 200 11.80 3.18 -9.34
CA LYS A 200 11.74 4.62 -9.02
C LYS A 200 13.08 5.32 -8.95
N THR A 201 14.12 4.63 -8.50
CA THR A 201 15.43 5.24 -8.17
C THR A 201 16.61 4.62 -8.91
N GLY A 202 16.36 3.56 -9.69
CA GLY A 202 17.39 2.81 -10.37
C GLY A 202 18.34 2.11 -9.40
N ILE A 203 19.46 1.64 -9.94
CA ILE A 203 20.47 0.91 -9.18
C ILE A 203 21.18 1.83 -8.18
N VAL A 204 21.35 3.12 -8.49
CA VAL A 204 22.06 4.07 -7.63
C VAL A 204 21.28 4.27 -6.33
N GLY A 205 19.98 4.54 -6.42
CA GLY A 205 19.15 4.71 -5.23
C GLY A 205 18.94 3.40 -4.47
N ALA A 206 18.65 2.31 -5.18
CA ALA A 206 18.42 1.00 -4.56
C ALA A 206 19.66 0.48 -3.82
N LEU A 207 20.85 0.55 -4.43
CA LEU A 207 22.10 0.19 -3.76
C LEU A 207 22.44 1.16 -2.63
N GLY A 208 22.22 2.46 -2.79
CA GLY A 208 22.44 3.44 -1.72
C GLY A 208 21.67 3.09 -0.46
N VAL A 209 20.36 2.85 -0.59
CA VAL A 209 19.51 2.39 0.52
C VAL A 209 19.98 1.04 1.06
N GLY A 210 20.26 0.08 0.18
CA GLY A 210 20.72 -1.25 0.56
C GLY A 210 22.00 -1.23 1.38
N VAL A 211 23.03 -0.49 0.93
CA VAL A 211 24.31 -0.34 1.64
C VAL A 211 24.12 0.32 2.99
N ILE A 212 23.30 1.39 3.08
CA ILE A 212 23.02 2.07 4.35
C ILE A 212 22.35 1.12 5.35
N LEU A 213 21.32 0.39 4.92
CA LEU A 213 20.60 -0.55 5.78
C LEU A 213 21.46 -1.76 6.17
N LEU A 214 22.29 -2.29 5.27
CA LEU A 214 23.21 -3.38 5.57
C LEU A 214 24.31 -2.94 6.54
N ALA A 215 24.88 -1.74 6.35
CA ALA A 215 25.86 -1.17 7.27
C ALA A 215 25.26 -0.88 8.66
N TRP A 216 24.01 -0.38 8.70
CA TRP A 216 23.25 -0.25 9.94
C TRP A 216 23.03 -1.60 10.62
N LEU A 217 22.53 -2.59 9.90
CA LEU A 217 22.24 -3.92 10.44
C LEU A 217 23.51 -4.58 10.97
N TRP A 218 24.62 -4.49 10.23
CA TRP A 218 25.92 -4.98 10.68
C TRP A 218 26.35 -4.37 12.02
N ARG A 219 26.19 -3.05 12.18
CA ARG A 219 26.49 -2.37 13.46
C ARG A 219 25.57 -2.83 14.58
N VAL A 220 24.27 -2.97 14.32
CA VAL A 220 23.29 -3.49 15.29
C VAL A 220 23.67 -4.90 15.75
N VAL A 221 23.94 -5.82 14.81
CA VAL A 221 24.37 -7.19 15.12
C VAL A 221 25.67 -7.18 15.91
N ARG A 222 26.67 -6.42 15.45
CA ARG A 222 27.97 -6.38 16.11
C ARG A 222 27.89 -5.84 17.53
N VAL A 223 27.27 -4.69 17.73
CA VAL A 223 27.29 -4.01 19.01
C VAL A 223 26.27 -4.64 19.96
N ARG A 224 25.02 -4.81 19.53
CA ARG A 224 23.92 -5.19 20.44
C ARG A 224 23.70 -6.69 20.57
N LEU A 225 23.99 -7.47 19.52
CA LEU A 225 23.81 -8.93 19.59
C LEU A 225 25.08 -9.66 20.05
N TRP A 226 26.25 -9.37 19.47
CA TRP A 226 27.48 -10.05 19.89
C TRP A 226 28.04 -9.51 21.21
N HIS A 227 28.15 -8.19 21.35
CA HIS A 227 28.79 -7.57 22.53
C HIS A 227 27.80 -7.06 23.58
N GLY A 228 26.52 -6.94 23.24
CA GLY A 228 25.48 -6.49 24.15
C GLY A 228 25.21 -7.50 25.26
N ASP A 229 24.67 -7.01 26.38
CA ASP A 229 24.26 -7.86 27.49
C ASP A 229 22.99 -8.68 27.16
N GLY A 230 22.56 -9.54 28.09
CA GLY A 230 21.40 -10.40 27.88
C GLY A 230 20.09 -9.64 27.65
N GLU A 231 19.92 -8.48 28.28
CA GLU A 231 18.70 -7.68 28.15
C GLU A 231 18.70 -6.90 26.83
N GLU A 232 19.84 -6.32 26.46
CA GLU A 232 20.01 -5.64 25.18
C GLU A 232 19.80 -6.59 24.01
N ARG A 233 20.35 -7.81 24.07
CA ARG A 233 20.13 -8.85 23.05
C ARG A 233 18.65 -9.16 22.88
N ARG A 234 17.93 -9.33 23.99
CA ARG A 234 16.50 -9.63 24.02
C ARG A 234 15.66 -8.51 23.39
N GLN A 235 15.90 -7.26 23.77
CA GLN A 235 15.21 -6.11 23.18
C GLN A 235 15.54 -5.94 21.69
N THR A 236 16.79 -6.18 21.31
CA THR A 236 17.24 -6.09 19.91
C THR A 236 16.53 -7.11 19.04
N VAL A 237 16.45 -8.37 19.49
CA VAL A 237 15.74 -9.42 18.75
C VAL A 237 14.26 -9.09 18.58
N LEU A 238 13.59 -8.60 19.63
CA LEU A 238 12.18 -8.15 19.55
C LEU A 238 11.96 -7.13 18.43
N VAL A 239 12.76 -6.05 18.44
CA VAL A 239 12.59 -4.96 17.48
C VAL A 239 13.01 -5.39 16.06
N LEU A 240 14.04 -6.23 15.93
CA LEU A 240 14.43 -6.82 14.63
C LEU A 240 13.33 -7.73 14.08
N THR A 241 12.59 -8.47 14.92
CA THR A 241 11.43 -9.25 14.48
C THR A 241 10.32 -8.34 13.95
N TRP A 242 9.99 -7.24 14.64
CA TRP A 242 8.99 -6.29 14.14
C TRP A 242 9.42 -5.63 12.82
N LEU A 243 10.69 -5.24 12.69
CA LEU A 243 11.24 -4.74 11.43
C LEU A 243 11.16 -5.80 10.31
N ALA A 244 11.51 -7.05 10.61
CA ALA A 244 11.41 -8.15 9.67
C ALA A 244 9.96 -8.39 9.21
N MET A 245 8.97 -8.27 10.10
CA MET A 245 7.55 -8.34 9.75
C MET A 245 7.13 -7.23 8.78
N LEU A 246 7.54 -5.98 9.04
CA LEU A 246 7.23 -4.86 8.14
C LEU A 246 7.94 -4.99 6.79
N CYS A 247 9.20 -5.44 6.77
CA CYS A 247 9.92 -5.73 5.54
C CYS A 247 9.26 -6.86 4.75
N ALA A 248 8.86 -7.95 5.41
CA ALA A 248 8.20 -9.08 4.79
C ALA A 248 6.83 -8.70 4.20
N HIS A 249 6.05 -7.89 4.91
CA HIS A 249 4.82 -7.30 4.37
C HIS A 249 5.11 -6.41 3.16
N SER A 250 6.21 -5.64 3.19
CA SER A 250 6.63 -4.78 2.08
C SER A 250 7.15 -5.54 0.84
N MET A 251 7.36 -6.85 0.93
CA MET A 251 7.67 -7.69 -0.25
C MET A 251 6.41 -8.13 -1.01
N LEU A 252 5.24 -8.01 -0.37
CA LEU A 252 3.95 -8.50 -0.89
C LEU A 252 2.94 -7.36 -1.10
N GLU A 253 3.12 -6.25 -0.40
CA GLU A 253 2.33 -5.03 -0.42
C GLU A 253 3.24 -3.81 -0.18
N TYR A 254 2.66 -2.63 0.07
CA TYR A 254 3.39 -1.38 0.24
C TYR A 254 3.10 -0.67 1.59
N PRO A 255 3.11 -1.36 2.75
CA PRO A 255 2.75 -0.76 4.04
C PRO A 255 3.63 0.45 4.42
N LEU A 256 4.89 0.47 3.99
CA LEU A 256 5.81 1.59 4.25
C LEU A 256 5.47 2.88 3.50
N HIS A 257 4.50 2.87 2.58
CA HIS A 257 3.93 4.10 2.02
C HIS A 257 2.81 4.70 2.89
N TYR A 258 2.44 4.03 3.98
CA TYR A 258 1.49 4.54 4.97
C TYR A 258 2.24 5.06 6.19
N LEU A 259 2.01 6.33 6.55
CA LEU A 259 2.71 7.00 7.66
C LEU A 259 2.58 6.25 9.00
N TYR A 260 1.43 5.60 9.26
CA TYR A 260 1.22 4.84 10.49
C TYR A 260 2.03 3.53 10.58
N PHE A 261 2.65 3.07 9.49
CA PHE A 261 3.69 2.02 9.53
C PHE A 261 5.09 2.58 9.33
N PHE A 262 5.24 3.56 8.44
CA PHE A 262 6.53 4.16 8.13
C PHE A 262 7.17 4.86 9.35
N LEU A 263 6.39 5.62 10.12
CA LEU A 263 6.93 6.33 11.29
C LEU A 263 7.38 5.35 12.40
N PRO A 264 6.59 4.32 12.79
CA PRO A 264 7.09 3.26 13.67
C PRO A 264 8.31 2.53 13.12
N PHE A 265 8.36 2.25 11.81
CA PHE A 265 9.51 1.63 11.17
C PHE A 265 10.79 2.48 11.35
N CYS A 266 10.73 3.77 11.01
CA CYS A 266 11.85 4.70 11.22
C CYS A 266 12.23 4.83 12.69
N PHE A 267 11.25 4.88 13.60
CA PHE A 267 11.49 4.89 15.03
C PHE A 267 12.26 3.65 15.49
N MET A 268 11.88 2.46 15.04
CA MET A 268 12.57 1.21 15.37
C MET A 268 14.00 1.16 14.81
N LEU A 269 14.23 1.68 13.60
CA LEU A 269 15.59 1.82 13.06
C LEU A 269 16.46 2.72 13.94
N GLY A 270 15.91 3.87 14.36
CA GLY A 270 16.58 4.81 15.26
C GLY A 270 16.76 4.28 16.68
N TRP A 271 15.79 3.51 17.19
CA TRP A 271 15.86 2.89 18.51
C TRP A 271 17.03 1.90 18.62
N LEU A 272 17.28 1.12 17.57
CA LEU A 272 18.37 0.16 17.53
C LEU A 272 19.72 0.76 17.16
N GLU A 273 19.78 2.02 16.70
CA GLU A 273 21.01 2.68 16.28
C GLU A 273 22.07 2.68 17.41
N PRO A 274 23.16 1.89 17.32
CA PRO A 274 24.11 1.73 18.42
C PRO A 274 25.01 2.95 18.63
N SER A 275 25.20 3.78 17.60
CA SER A 275 26.04 4.98 17.67
C SER A 275 25.34 6.15 18.39
N GLY A 276 24.02 6.06 18.61
CA GLY A 276 23.20 7.16 19.11
C GLY A 276 23.40 8.43 18.28
N PHE A 277 23.29 9.59 18.92
CA PHE A 277 23.61 10.90 18.30
C PHE A 277 25.12 11.23 18.33
N GLY A 278 25.99 10.24 18.56
CA GLY A 278 27.44 10.45 18.69
C GLY A 278 27.84 11.29 19.93
N ARG A 279 28.97 12.03 19.83
CA ARG A 279 29.49 12.92 20.89
C ARG A 279 28.82 14.30 20.93
N TRP A 280 27.80 14.54 20.10
CA TRP A 280 27.12 15.83 20.04
C TRP A 280 26.31 16.05 21.32
N ARG A 281 26.92 16.75 22.29
CA ARG A 281 26.27 17.17 23.52
C ARG A 281 25.56 18.49 23.25
N VAL A 282 24.28 18.43 22.93
CA VAL A 282 23.41 19.60 22.91
C VAL A 282 23.09 20.00 24.35
N SER A 283 23.20 21.28 24.67
CA SER A 283 22.80 21.76 25.99
C SER A 283 21.29 21.54 26.17
N LEU A 284 20.85 21.21 27.40
CA LEU A 284 19.44 21.00 27.70
C LEU A 284 18.50 22.13 27.23
N PRO A 285 18.84 23.43 27.35
CA PRO A 285 17.98 24.49 26.80
C PRO A 285 17.86 24.42 25.27
N VAL A 286 18.94 24.09 24.55
CA VAL A 286 18.89 23.93 23.09
C VAL A 286 18.07 22.71 22.70
N ALA A 287 18.26 21.57 23.38
CA ALA A 287 17.46 20.36 23.13
C ALA A 287 15.96 20.60 23.36
N ARG A 288 15.60 21.32 24.44
CA ARG A 288 14.22 21.73 24.71
C ARG A 288 13.69 22.68 23.63
N GLY A 289 14.49 23.65 23.20
CA GLY A 289 14.15 24.56 22.11
C GLY A 289 13.88 23.81 20.80
N LEU A 290 14.73 22.86 20.42
CA LEU A 290 14.55 22.01 19.24
C LEU A 290 13.32 21.12 19.36
N ALA A 291 13.07 20.53 20.53
CA ALA A 291 11.86 19.74 20.76
C ALA A 291 10.59 20.58 20.65
N LEU A 292 10.57 21.78 21.23
CA LEU A 292 9.45 22.72 21.10
C LEU A 292 9.25 23.18 19.65
N ALA A 293 10.34 23.46 18.94
CA ALA A 293 10.29 23.81 17.52
C ALA A 293 9.73 22.64 16.69
N LEU A 294 10.18 21.41 16.94
CA LEU A 294 9.67 20.21 16.27
C LEU A 294 8.17 20.03 16.55
N VAL A 295 7.73 20.19 17.79
CA VAL A 295 6.31 20.10 18.17
C VAL A 295 5.49 21.20 17.49
N ALA A 296 5.99 22.44 17.46
CA ALA A 296 5.32 23.55 16.79
C ALA A 296 5.19 23.29 15.28
N VAL A 297 6.27 22.85 14.62
CA VAL A 297 6.26 22.50 13.20
C VAL A 297 5.31 21.34 12.94
N ALA A 298 5.35 20.28 13.75
CA ALA A 298 4.44 19.14 13.63
C ALA A 298 2.98 19.56 13.81
N ALA A 299 2.67 20.45 14.76
CA ALA A 299 1.33 20.98 14.96
C ALA A 299 0.86 21.81 13.75
N VAL A 300 1.73 22.63 13.15
CA VAL A 300 1.42 23.39 11.93
C VAL A 300 1.18 22.43 10.74
N VAL A 301 2.03 21.43 10.54
CA VAL A 301 1.88 20.43 9.47
C VAL A 301 0.57 19.66 9.65
N LEU A 302 0.30 19.13 10.84
CA LEU A 302 -0.94 18.40 11.12
C LEU A 302 -2.17 19.30 10.98
N GLY A 303 -2.12 20.54 11.48
CA GLY A 303 -3.22 21.49 11.37
C GLY A 303 -3.54 21.84 9.92
N THR A 304 -2.52 22.11 9.10
CA THR A 304 -2.70 22.43 7.67
C THR A 304 -3.12 21.20 6.85
N MET A 305 -2.58 20.02 7.16
CA MET A 305 -2.96 18.77 6.50
C MET A 305 -4.39 18.36 6.85
N TRP A 306 -4.81 18.51 8.11
CA TRP A 306 -6.18 18.28 8.54
C TRP A 306 -7.17 19.23 7.85
N GLN A 307 -6.84 20.52 7.77
CA GLN A 307 -7.67 21.50 7.07
C GLN A 307 -7.84 21.15 5.59
N ASP A 308 -6.76 20.84 4.88
CA ASP A 308 -6.84 20.46 3.47
C ASP A 308 -7.54 19.12 3.26
N TYR A 309 -7.34 18.14 4.15
CA TYR A 309 -8.07 16.87 4.14
C TYR A 309 -9.58 17.13 4.27
N ARG A 310 -10.01 17.95 5.24
CA ARG A 310 -11.43 18.30 5.42
C ARG A 310 -12.01 19.01 4.20
N ARG A 311 -11.23 19.84 3.51
CA ARG A 311 -11.65 20.47 2.24
C ARG A 311 -11.81 19.45 1.13
N ALA A 312 -10.84 18.55 0.96
CA ALA A 312 -10.89 17.49 -0.04
C ALA A 312 -12.08 16.54 0.22
N GLU A 313 -12.24 16.09 1.46
CA GLU A 313 -13.35 15.23 1.91
C GLU A 313 -14.72 15.90 1.70
N ALA A 314 -14.88 17.17 2.09
CA ALA A 314 -16.12 17.91 1.88
C ALA A 314 -16.47 18.00 0.39
N ARG A 315 -15.48 18.20 -0.48
CA ARG A 315 -15.68 18.21 -1.93
C ARG A 315 -16.06 16.83 -2.43
N GLU A 316 -15.34 15.78 -2.05
CA GLU A 316 -15.62 14.39 -2.46
C GLU A 316 -17.07 13.99 -2.19
N TYR A 317 -17.63 14.38 -1.03
CA TYR A 317 -19.01 14.05 -0.66
C TYR A 317 -20.06 15.11 -1.06
N ALA A 318 -19.66 16.25 -1.62
CA ALA A 318 -20.61 17.25 -2.09
C ALA A 318 -21.31 16.81 -3.39
N SER A 319 -22.55 17.27 -3.58
CA SER A 319 -23.21 17.20 -4.88
C SER A 319 -22.44 18.02 -5.93
N SER A 320 -22.61 17.68 -7.21
CA SER A 320 -21.96 18.38 -8.32
C SER A 320 -22.21 19.90 -8.28
N GLU A 321 -23.43 20.32 -7.96
CA GLU A 321 -23.81 21.75 -7.88
C GLU A 321 -23.18 22.47 -6.67
N GLY A 322 -23.04 21.80 -5.52
CA GLY A 322 -22.49 22.42 -4.30
C GLY A 322 -20.96 22.42 -4.24
N ARG A 323 -20.31 21.59 -5.05
CA ARG A 323 -18.86 21.35 -4.99
C ARG A 323 -18.03 22.55 -5.44
N GLU A 324 -18.49 23.32 -6.44
CA GLU A 324 -17.76 24.50 -6.93
C GLU A 324 -17.67 25.62 -5.89
N ALA A 325 -18.68 25.73 -5.01
CA ALA A 325 -18.70 26.71 -3.93
C ALA A 325 -17.76 26.36 -2.76
N LEU A 326 -17.28 25.11 -2.68
CA LEU A 326 -16.44 24.65 -1.58
C LEU A 326 -14.96 25.05 -1.77
N PRO A 327 -14.28 25.47 -0.69
CA PRO A 327 -12.88 25.89 -0.76
C PRO A 327 -11.97 24.75 -1.20
N MET A 328 -11.04 25.06 -2.11
CA MET A 328 -10.00 24.13 -2.56
C MET A 328 -8.93 23.92 -1.47
N PRO A 329 -8.36 22.71 -1.36
CA PRO A 329 -7.10 22.48 -0.64
C PRO A 329 -6.01 23.46 -1.10
N ARG A 330 -5.25 24.00 -0.14
CA ARG A 330 -4.28 25.08 -0.39
C ARG A 330 -2.84 24.59 -0.51
N PHE A 331 -2.48 23.54 0.22
CA PHE A 331 -1.12 23.10 0.43
C PHE A 331 -0.93 21.66 -0.03
N TRP A 332 -1.39 20.68 0.76
CA TRP A 332 -0.99 19.27 0.66
C TRP A 332 -1.76 18.52 -0.42
N PHE A 333 -3.06 18.77 -0.55
CA PHE A 333 -3.95 18.05 -1.48
C PHE A 333 -4.34 18.89 -2.70
N ARG A 334 -3.59 19.96 -3.00
CA ARG A 334 -3.90 20.89 -4.11
C ARG A 334 -3.92 20.18 -5.46
N GLN A 335 -2.94 19.32 -5.74
CA GLN A 335 -2.85 18.58 -7.00
C GLN A 335 -4.01 17.60 -7.17
N HIS A 336 -4.39 16.88 -6.11
CA HIS A 336 -5.56 15.99 -6.13
C HIS A 336 -6.86 16.78 -6.40
N ALA A 337 -7.03 17.94 -5.77
CA ALA A 337 -8.19 18.77 -6.01
C ALA A 337 -8.24 19.34 -7.44
N GLN A 338 -7.08 19.68 -8.01
CA GLN A 338 -6.98 20.10 -9.41
C GLN A 338 -7.30 18.96 -10.38
N ALA A 339 -6.83 17.75 -10.09
CA ALA A 339 -7.14 16.56 -10.88
C ALA A 339 -8.64 16.23 -10.84
N ASP A 340 -9.27 16.34 -9.66
CA ASP A 340 -10.72 16.20 -9.49
C ASP A 340 -11.50 17.24 -10.33
N ALA A 341 -11.10 18.51 -10.23
CA ALA A 341 -11.70 19.58 -11.02
C ALA A 341 -11.55 19.35 -12.54
N ALA A 342 -10.39 18.88 -13.00
CA ALA A 342 -10.18 18.50 -14.39
C ALA A 342 -11.11 17.36 -14.82
N GLY A 343 -11.25 16.34 -13.97
CA GLY A 343 -12.13 15.19 -14.21
C GLY A 343 -13.61 15.54 -14.37
N GLN A 344 -14.04 16.67 -13.79
CA GLN A 344 -15.43 17.14 -13.84
C GLN A 344 -15.68 18.22 -14.90
N ALA A 345 -14.64 18.86 -15.43
CA ALA A 345 -14.77 19.95 -16.38
C ALA A 345 -15.57 19.52 -17.63
N VAL A 346 -16.51 20.35 -18.08
CA VAL A 346 -17.22 20.11 -19.35
C VAL A 346 -16.28 20.45 -20.50
N ILE A 347 -15.99 19.45 -21.34
CA ILE A 347 -15.07 19.61 -22.47
C ILE A 347 -15.85 20.08 -23.71
N THR A 348 -15.44 21.21 -24.27
CA THR A 348 -15.93 21.77 -25.54
C THR A 348 -14.76 22.06 -26.48
N PRO A 349 -14.98 22.15 -27.80
CA PRO A 349 -13.91 22.53 -28.72
C PRO A 349 -13.24 23.87 -28.36
N GLN A 350 -14.00 24.81 -27.80
CA GLN A 350 -13.54 26.15 -27.46
C GLN A 350 -12.61 26.16 -26.24
N ASN A 351 -12.84 25.30 -25.26
CA ASN A 351 -12.04 25.24 -24.04
C ASN A 351 -11.01 24.10 -24.02
N ALA A 352 -10.97 23.27 -25.07
CA ALA A 352 -10.11 22.08 -25.11
C ALA A 352 -8.62 22.43 -24.88
N ALA A 353 -8.12 23.46 -25.55
CA ALA A 353 -6.74 23.91 -25.41
C ALA A 353 -6.39 24.37 -24.00
N SER A 354 -7.32 25.04 -23.29
CA SER A 354 -7.09 25.51 -21.92
C SER A 354 -7.21 24.39 -20.89
N LEU A 355 -8.02 23.36 -21.15
CA LEU A 355 -8.21 22.23 -20.25
C LEU A 355 -7.14 21.14 -20.37
N LEU A 356 -6.48 21.03 -21.53
CA LEU A 356 -5.51 19.97 -21.82
C LEU A 356 -4.36 19.89 -20.80
N PRO A 357 -3.67 20.99 -20.41
CA PRO A 357 -2.56 20.90 -19.45
C PRO A 357 -2.98 20.35 -18.09
N ALA A 358 -4.15 20.74 -17.58
CA ALA A 358 -4.67 20.24 -16.30
C ALA A 358 -5.03 18.77 -16.36
N HIS A 359 -5.56 18.30 -17.49
CA HIS A 359 -5.86 16.88 -17.71
C HIS A 359 -4.59 16.04 -17.82
N VAL A 360 -3.57 16.51 -18.55
CA VAL A 360 -2.27 15.82 -18.62
C VAL A 360 -1.66 15.72 -17.22
N ALA A 361 -1.65 16.82 -16.45
CA ALA A 361 -1.17 16.80 -15.06
C ALA A 361 -1.98 15.82 -14.17
N ALA A 362 -3.29 15.69 -14.40
CA ALA A 362 -4.13 14.73 -13.70
C ALA A 362 -3.80 13.28 -14.06
N VAL A 363 -3.51 12.98 -15.33
CA VAL A 363 -3.05 11.63 -15.75
C VAL A 363 -1.67 11.30 -15.18
N HIS A 364 -0.75 12.27 -15.09
CA HIS A 364 0.53 12.08 -14.42
C HIS A 364 0.36 11.71 -12.94
N LEU A 365 -0.58 12.35 -12.25
CA LEU A 365 -0.89 12.05 -10.85
C LEU A 365 -1.55 10.68 -10.67
N LEU A 366 -2.57 10.40 -11.47
CA LEU A 366 -3.34 9.16 -11.40
C LEU A 366 -3.94 8.82 -12.79
N PRO A 367 -3.30 7.92 -13.55
CA PRO A 367 -3.74 7.55 -14.90
C PRO A 367 -4.93 6.58 -14.85
N THR A 368 -6.10 7.09 -14.47
CA THR A 368 -7.36 6.33 -14.49
C THR A 368 -7.90 6.22 -15.92
N PRO A 369 -8.66 5.15 -16.27
CA PRO A 369 -9.23 5.00 -17.60
C PRO A 369 -10.06 6.21 -18.06
N SER A 370 -10.88 6.76 -17.17
CA SER A 370 -11.67 7.98 -17.42
C SER A 370 -10.79 9.20 -17.71
N MET A 371 -9.76 9.45 -16.90
CA MET A 371 -8.88 10.60 -17.13
C MET A 371 -8.07 10.45 -18.42
N ILE A 372 -7.60 9.23 -18.73
CA ILE A 372 -6.92 8.92 -20.00
C ILE A 372 -7.85 9.21 -21.19
N ALA A 373 -9.09 8.71 -21.16
CA ALA A 373 -10.04 8.88 -22.27
C ALA A 373 -10.43 10.34 -22.49
N ARG A 374 -10.67 11.09 -21.40
CA ARG A 374 -10.94 12.53 -21.44
C ARG A 374 -9.76 13.32 -21.99
N THR A 375 -8.53 12.95 -21.60
CA THR A 375 -7.32 13.59 -22.13
C THR A 375 -7.11 13.27 -23.61
N ALA A 376 -7.35 12.03 -24.03
CA ALA A 376 -7.33 11.65 -25.44
C ALA A 376 -8.35 12.42 -26.28
N TRP A 377 -9.52 12.71 -25.72
CA TRP A 377 -10.51 13.56 -26.37
C TRP A 377 -10.04 15.01 -26.53
N LEU A 378 -9.40 15.57 -25.51
CA LEU A 378 -8.79 16.91 -25.58
C LEU A 378 -7.67 16.97 -26.62
N LEU A 379 -6.81 15.95 -26.69
CA LEU A 379 -5.77 15.84 -27.72
C LEU A 379 -6.39 15.85 -29.13
N ALA A 380 -7.46 15.09 -29.34
CA ALA A 380 -8.16 15.08 -30.63
C ALA A 380 -8.76 16.45 -30.99
N LEU A 381 -9.37 17.15 -30.03
CA LEU A 381 -9.94 18.48 -30.23
C LEU A 381 -8.89 19.58 -30.46
N THR A 382 -7.67 19.39 -29.96
CA THR A 382 -6.56 20.35 -30.08
C THR A 382 -5.65 20.07 -31.28
N GLY A 383 -5.97 19.06 -32.10
CA GLY A 383 -5.28 18.75 -33.35
C GLY A 383 -4.35 17.54 -33.30
N ASP A 384 -4.11 16.94 -32.13
CA ASP A 384 -3.30 15.73 -31.96
C ASP A 384 -4.18 14.47 -31.81
N ALA A 385 -4.97 14.21 -32.85
CA ALA A 385 -5.79 13.02 -32.91
C ALA A 385 -4.98 11.71 -32.88
N ALA A 386 -3.72 11.72 -33.33
CA ALA A 386 -2.88 10.53 -33.36
C ALA A 386 -2.47 10.10 -31.94
N GLN A 387 -2.00 11.04 -31.12
CA GLN A 387 -1.66 10.75 -29.73
C GLN A 387 -2.90 10.35 -28.92
N GLY A 388 -4.04 11.02 -29.15
CA GLY A 388 -5.31 10.65 -28.53
C GLY A 388 -5.71 9.19 -28.82
N ARG A 389 -5.52 8.70 -30.05
CA ARG A 389 -5.78 7.28 -30.38
C ARG A 389 -4.86 6.35 -29.60
N GLN A 390 -3.56 6.64 -29.58
CA GLN A 390 -2.59 5.81 -28.87
C GLN A 390 -2.96 5.65 -27.39
N TRP A 391 -3.39 6.74 -26.74
CA TRP A 391 -3.79 6.72 -25.33
C TRP A 391 -5.04 5.87 -25.09
N MET A 392 -6.04 5.98 -25.96
CA MET A 392 -7.25 5.15 -25.93
C MET A 392 -6.93 3.67 -26.18
N GLU A 393 -5.97 3.34 -27.04
CA GLU A 393 -5.61 1.95 -27.33
C GLU A 393 -4.92 1.25 -26.17
N ARG A 394 -4.25 2.00 -25.27
CA ARG A 394 -3.64 1.46 -24.06
C ARG A 394 -4.66 0.95 -23.04
N LEU A 395 -5.91 1.42 -23.11
CA LEU A 395 -6.97 1.02 -22.17
C LEU A 395 -7.22 -0.49 -22.15
N ARG A 396 -6.99 -1.19 -23.27
CA ARG A 396 -7.12 -2.66 -23.36
C ARG A 396 -6.21 -3.44 -22.39
N TRP A 397 -5.14 -2.81 -21.94
CA TRP A 397 -4.15 -3.40 -21.03
C TRP A 397 -4.46 -3.15 -19.56
N TYR A 398 -5.54 -2.42 -19.23
CA TYR A 398 -6.04 -2.38 -17.86
C TYR A 398 -6.88 -3.63 -17.55
N TYR A 399 -6.71 -4.15 -16.33
CA TYR A 399 -7.39 -5.37 -15.88
C TYR A 399 -8.92 -5.22 -15.79
N LEU A 400 -9.41 -4.04 -15.37
CA LEU A 400 -10.85 -3.78 -15.25
C LEU A 400 -11.44 -3.36 -16.60
N GLY A 401 -12.53 -4.01 -17.02
CA GLY A 401 -13.21 -3.90 -18.33
C GLY A 401 -13.87 -2.55 -18.64
N ASP A 402 -13.26 -1.45 -18.23
CA ASP A 402 -13.75 -0.09 -18.48
C ASP A 402 -13.48 0.37 -19.92
N GLU A 403 -12.67 -0.35 -20.71
CA GLU A 403 -12.36 0.02 -22.10
C GLU A 403 -13.64 0.31 -22.92
N ALA A 404 -14.60 -0.63 -22.95
CA ALA A 404 -15.83 -0.46 -23.71
C ALA A 404 -16.64 0.77 -23.29
N ALA A 405 -16.73 1.04 -21.98
CA ALA A 405 -17.43 2.18 -21.44
C ALA A 405 -16.73 3.50 -21.83
N GLN A 406 -15.40 3.56 -21.73
CA GLN A 406 -14.63 4.74 -22.12
C GLN A 406 -14.79 5.06 -23.62
N TYR A 407 -14.72 4.05 -24.50
CA TYR A 407 -14.99 4.27 -25.93
C TYR A 407 -16.42 4.76 -26.19
N ALA A 408 -17.42 4.23 -25.48
CA ALA A 408 -18.81 4.66 -25.62
C ALA A 408 -19.01 6.13 -25.16
N THR A 409 -18.39 6.52 -24.04
CA THR A 409 -18.41 7.90 -23.55
C THR A 409 -17.80 8.87 -24.56
N ILE A 410 -16.64 8.55 -25.14
CA ILE A 410 -16.01 9.42 -26.14
C ILE A 410 -16.81 9.42 -27.46
N ALA A 411 -17.41 8.30 -27.87
CA ALA A 411 -18.31 8.26 -29.03
C ALA A 411 -19.52 9.19 -28.84
N GLN A 412 -20.08 9.25 -27.63
CA GLN A 412 -21.15 10.19 -27.30
C GLN A 412 -20.67 11.64 -27.33
N ALA A 413 -19.50 11.94 -26.76
CA ALA A 413 -18.91 13.28 -26.81
C ALA A 413 -18.69 13.76 -28.25
N CYS A 414 -18.19 12.88 -29.13
CA CYS A 414 -18.05 13.14 -30.56
C CYS A 414 -19.38 13.56 -31.21
N ARG A 415 -20.50 12.90 -30.89
CA ARG A 415 -21.83 13.25 -31.43
C ARG A 415 -22.32 14.62 -30.96
N GLY A 416 -21.92 15.03 -29.75
CA GLY A 416 -22.29 16.33 -29.17
C GLY A 416 -21.58 17.55 -29.79
N VAL A 417 -20.50 17.34 -30.54
CA VAL A 417 -19.77 18.42 -31.21
C VAL A 417 -20.29 18.62 -32.64
N LYS A 418 -20.41 19.88 -33.08
CA LYS A 418 -20.80 20.25 -34.45
C LYS A 418 -19.81 19.69 -35.49
N ALA A 419 -20.31 19.38 -36.69
CA ALA A 419 -19.53 18.65 -37.70
C ALA A 419 -18.28 19.39 -38.20
N ASP A 420 -18.30 20.72 -38.19
CA ASP A 420 -17.20 21.62 -38.58
C ASP A 420 -16.07 21.67 -37.53
N GLN A 421 -16.39 21.43 -36.25
CA GLN A 421 -15.44 21.44 -35.13
C GLN A 421 -15.05 20.03 -34.68
N ARG A 422 -15.61 18.99 -35.30
CA ARG A 422 -15.43 17.60 -34.92
C ARG A 422 -14.14 17.04 -35.54
N PRO A 423 -13.25 16.40 -34.76
CA PRO A 423 -12.12 15.64 -35.29
C PRO A 423 -12.60 14.38 -36.02
N GLN A 424 -12.97 14.51 -37.30
CA GLN A 424 -13.75 13.50 -38.03
C GLN A 424 -13.09 12.12 -38.03
N ALA A 425 -11.79 12.05 -38.34
CA ALA A 425 -11.06 10.79 -38.40
C ALA A 425 -10.97 10.10 -37.03
N PHE A 426 -10.74 10.85 -35.95
CA PHE A 426 -10.72 10.31 -34.59
C PHE A 426 -12.11 9.81 -34.18
N CYS A 427 -13.15 10.62 -34.38
CA CYS A 427 -14.51 10.26 -34.02
C CYS A 427 -15.05 9.07 -34.82
N GLY A 428 -14.70 8.96 -36.09
CA GLY A 428 -15.03 7.77 -36.91
C GLY A 428 -14.39 6.50 -36.35
N TRP A 429 -13.11 6.57 -35.98
CA TRP A 429 -12.39 5.47 -35.36
C TRP A 429 -12.96 5.07 -33.98
N VAL A 430 -13.23 6.04 -33.10
CA VAL A 430 -13.83 5.76 -31.77
C VAL A 430 -15.21 5.12 -31.93
N ALA A 431 -16.06 5.65 -32.83
CA ALA A 431 -17.39 5.10 -33.05
C ALA A 431 -17.33 3.66 -33.54
N ASP A 432 -16.41 3.35 -34.44
CA ASP A 432 -16.21 2.00 -34.94
C ASP A 432 -15.71 1.03 -33.86
N ARG A 433 -14.71 1.44 -33.06
CA ARG A 433 -14.22 0.65 -31.92
C ARG A 433 -15.29 0.44 -30.85
N SER A 434 -16.06 1.47 -30.52
CA SER A 434 -17.16 1.38 -29.56
C SER A 434 -18.22 0.35 -30.00
N ARG A 435 -18.57 0.29 -31.29
CA ARG A 435 -19.48 -0.75 -31.82
C ARG A 435 -18.91 -2.15 -31.66
N ARG A 436 -17.65 -2.37 -32.09
CA ARG A 436 -17.00 -3.68 -32.00
C ARG A 436 -16.88 -4.19 -30.56
N LEU A 437 -16.57 -3.31 -29.61
CA LEU A 437 -16.51 -3.66 -28.19
C LEU A 437 -17.90 -3.98 -27.60
N ALA A 438 -18.94 -3.29 -28.06
CA ALA A 438 -20.31 -3.57 -27.65
C ALA A 438 -20.84 -4.90 -28.19
N GLU A 439 -20.36 -5.36 -29.36
CA GLU A 439 -20.67 -6.68 -29.91
C GLU A 439 -19.99 -7.79 -29.09
N LEU A 440 -18.69 -7.63 -28.77
CA LEU A 440 -17.91 -8.60 -27.98
C LEU A 440 -18.39 -8.77 -26.54
N GLY A 441 -19.06 -7.76 -25.96
CA GLY A 441 -19.59 -7.83 -24.59
C GLY A 441 -20.99 -8.43 -24.46
N ARG A 442 -21.59 -8.90 -25.57
CA ARG A 442 -22.91 -9.56 -25.60
C ARG A 442 -22.83 -11.08 -25.70
N ASP A 443 -21.63 -11.61 -25.91
CA ASP A 443 -21.28 -13.04 -25.84
C ASP A 443 -20.66 -13.34 -24.46
#